data_AF-A0A7J3BR53-F1
#
_entry.id   AF-A0A7J3BR53-F1
#
_cell.length_a   1.000
_cell.length_b   1.000
_cell.length_c   1.000
_cell.angle_alpha   90.00
_cell.angle_beta   90.00
_cell.angle_gamma   90.00
#
_symmetry.space_group_name_H-M   'P 1'
#
loop_
_entity.id
_entity.type
_entity.pdbx_description
1 polymer ?
#
loop_
_entity_poly.entity_id
_entity_poly.type
_entity_poly.pdbx_seq_one_letter_code
_entity_poly.pdbx_strand_id
1 'polypeptide(L)'
;MALAADRKRRPFFQKVRERWESFKEKLNAVLCPIDSPFLGLQPAYASAPSPSLRYENAADDFNKPLVCRFDTGPLPPKSSVSDSILRWENVEIYYPNEITPEIKKSGKPYITIQQAQEEVARLLREPRASHQYIVYEAAKLSGDPEVQRYTLHLLVGALAEDYVFAPGEKIEHIFKSGYQSFTDKAQKGQALVPLEELLPPDEKPIHGIFEGLMKTVAKIFRKLIKNPEKDELNRPYMAHFYDPTREWNTGLTLLGGDINFQSALERILMYWDIAAAEYEKGNKPRAFYALGHMLHLVGDLHVPAHVHNDAHGPTILLGKLDSFEQWCIRCDYPDIKRPKNNPNIRIWDSGPLIPLEPFKNWNKANAKKKLADYIDIIVSYTQLFRSVDRKGNREDQQFTGKLSDQECFDQGEELIPRAIQHSAHLLDTFLYVYGKNVYGKKES
;
A
#
# COMPACT_ATOMS: atom_id res chain seq x y z
N MET A 1 1.87 -37.27 -37.63
CA MET A 1 1.53 -37.34 -36.19
C MET A 1 1.24 -35.97 -35.55
N ALA A 2 1.83 -34.85 -35.99
CA ALA A 2 1.56 -33.52 -35.40
C ALA A 2 0.12 -33.00 -35.58
N LEU A 3 -0.56 -33.34 -36.68
CA LEU A 3 -1.95 -32.92 -36.94
C LEU A 3 -3.01 -33.63 -36.08
N ALA A 4 -2.69 -34.78 -35.49
CA ALA A 4 -3.62 -35.53 -34.63
C ALA A 4 -3.65 -34.98 -33.19
N ALA A 5 -2.59 -34.30 -32.74
CA ALA A 5 -2.52 -33.65 -31.43
C ALA A 5 -3.34 -32.35 -31.36
N ASP A 6 -3.56 -31.68 -32.50
CA ASP A 6 -4.32 -30.42 -32.57
C ASP A 6 -5.83 -30.63 -32.43
N ARG A 7 -6.36 -31.76 -32.94
CA ARG A 7 -7.81 -32.08 -32.85
C ARG A 7 -8.29 -32.36 -31.43
N LYS A 8 -7.43 -32.82 -30.51
CA LYS A 8 -7.81 -33.09 -29.11
C LYS A 8 -7.74 -31.86 -28.21
N ARG A 9 -7.07 -30.78 -28.62
CA ARG A 9 -6.94 -29.54 -27.81
C ARG A 9 -8.09 -28.55 -28.05
N ARG A 10 -8.69 -28.55 -29.25
CA ARG A 10 -9.82 -27.65 -29.59
C ARG A 10 -11.01 -27.77 -28.62
N PRO A 11 -11.48 -28.97 -28.22
CA PRO A 11 -12.64 -29.08 -27.31
C PRO A 11 -12.36 -28.50 -25.93
N PHE A 12 -11.12 -28.61 -25.44
CA PHE A 12 -10.72 -28.07 -24.14
C PHE A 12 -10.71 -26.53 -24.16
N PHE A 13 -10.06 -25.91 -25.15
CA PHE A 13 -10.03 -24.46 -25.27
C PHE A 13 -11.40 -23.86 -25.58
N GLN A 14 -12.23 -24.56 -26.34
CA GLN A 14 -13.60 -24.16 -26.59
C GLN A 14 -14.43 -24.16 -25.29
N LYS A 15 -14.31 -25.21 -24.46
CA LYS A 15 -15.01 -25.29 -23.16
C LYS A 15 -14.52 -24.25 -22.14
N VAL A 16 -13.23 -23.91 -22.17
CA VAL A 16 -12.67 -22.81 -21.35
C VAL A 16 -13.21 -21.46 -21.84
N ARG A 17 -13.26 -21.23 -23.16
CA ARG A 17 -13.81 -20.01 -23.75
C ARG A 17 -15.31 -19.87 -23.45
N GLU A 18 -16.10 -20.93 -23.58
CA GLU A 18 -17.54 -20.94 -23.26
C GLU A 18 -17.78 -20.63 -21.77
N ARG A 19 -16.98 -21.20 -20.86
CA ARG A 19 -17.05 -20.86 -19.43
C ARG A 19 -16.64 -19.42 -19.15
N TRP A 20 -15.65 -18.90 -19.88
CA TRP A 20 -15.20 -17.52 -19.76
C TRP A 20 -16.23 -16.51 -20.26
N GLU A 21 -16.86 -16.76 -21.42
CA GLU A 21 -17.93 -15.89 -21.92
C GLU A 21 -19.17 -15.96 -21.03
N SER A 22 -19.54 -17.15 -20.53
CA SER A 22 -20.63 -17.30 -19.55
C SER A 22 -20.34 -16.55 -18.24
N PHE A 23 -19.08 -16.54 -17.79
CA PHE A 23 -18.66 -15.75 -16.64
C PHE A 23 -18.77 -14.24 -16.91
N LYS A 24 -18.33 -13.76 -18.08
CA LYS A 24 -18.50 -12.35 -18.48
C LYS A 24 -19.96 -11.94 -18.58
N GLU A 25 -20.84 -12.78 -19.13
CA GLU A 25 -22.28 -12.51 -19.20
C GLU A 25 -22.88 -12.36 -17.80
N LYS A 26 -22.52 -13.26 -16.87
CA LYS A 26 -22.96 -13.16 -15.47
C LYS A 26 -22.40 -11.92 -14.78
N LEU A 27 -21.15 -11.58 -15.05
CA LEU A 27 -20.51 -10.36 -14.54
C LEU A 27 -21.23 -9.11 -15.06
N ASN A 28 -21.51 -9.03 -16.35
CA ASN A 28 -22.20 -7.90 -16.97
C ASN A 28 -23.67 -7.78 -16.52
N ALA A 29 -24.34 -8.90 -16.22
CA ALA A 29 -25.71 -8.90 -15.69
C ALA A 29 -25.80 -8.37 -14.24
N VAL A 30 -24.71 -8.45 -13.47
CA VAL A 30 -24.62 -7.90 -12.10
C VAL A 30 -24.25 -6.41 -12.11
N LEU A 31 -23.71 -5.90 -13.23
CA LEU A 31 -23.19 -4.53 -13.36
C LEU A 31 -24.17 -3.52 -14.00
N CYS A 32 -25.47 -3.84 -14.14
CA CYS A 32 -26.50 -2.85 -14.47
C CYS A 32 -26.98 -2.09 -13.21
N PRO A 33 -27.30 -0.79 -13.32
CA PRO A 33 -27.49 0.07 -12.15
C PRO A 33 -28.77 -0.30 -11.40
N ILE A 34 -28.63 -0.45 -10.08
CA ILE A 34 -29.76 -0.52 -9.15
C ILE A 34 -30.21 0.92 -8.91
N ASP A 35 -31.32 1.32 -9.51
CA ASP A 35 -32.07 2.51 -9.08
C ASP A 35 -32.69 2.22 -7.70
N SER A 36 -32.10 2.77 -6.64
CA SER A 36 -32.66 2.71 -5.29
C SER A 36 -33.09 4.11 -4.83
N PRO A 37 -34.33 4.29 -4.34
CA PRO A 37 -34.77 5.55 -3.77
C PRO A 37 -34.14 5.76 -2.38
N PHE A 38 -33.42 6.87 -2.21
CA PHE A 38 -32.82 7.29 -0.94
C PHE A 38 -33.90 7.84 0.01
N LEU A 39 -34.07 7.17 1.16
CA LEU A 39 -34.72 7.71 2.35
C LEU A 39 -33.63 8.04 3.38
N GLY A 40 -33.65 9.27 3.87
CA GLY A 40 -32.59 9.85 4.69
C GLY A 40 -32.49 9.25 6.09
N LEU A 41 -31.25 9.11 6.57
CA LEU A 41 -30.92 8.90 7.98
C LEU A 41 -29.61 9.62 8.32
N GLN A 42 -29.64 10.41 9.39
CA GLN A 42 -28.46 10.91 10.10
C GLN A 42 -27.87 9.78 10.97
N PRO A 43 -26.54 9.69 11.18
CA PRO A 43 -26.00 8.81 12.20
C PRO A 43 -25.67 9.59 13.49
N ALA A 44 -26.36 9.21 14.57
CA ALA A 44 -25.89 9.38 15.93
C ALA A 44 -24.87 8.27 16.24
N TYR A 45 -23.65 8.63 16.64
CA TYR A 45 -22.65 7.67 17.10
C TYR A 45 -22.63 7.59 18.62
N ALA A 46 -23.05 6.44 19.15
CA ALA A 46 -22.82 6.04 20.53
C ALA A 46 -21.67 5.03 20.57
N SER A 47 -20.70 5.26 21.46
CA SER A 47 -19.49 4.45 21.64
C SER A 47 -19.73 3.25 22.54
N ALA A 48 -19.22 2.08 22.13
CA ALA A 48 -19.10 0.90 22.99
C ALA A 48 -17.68 0.81 23.60
N PRO A 49 -17.52 0.29 24.84
CA PRO A 49 -16.21 0.17 25.49
C PRO A 49 -15.45 -1.10 25.08
N SER A 50 -14.11 -1.00 25.03
CA SER A 50 -13.18 -2.09 24.71
C SER A 50 -12.39 -2.56 25.96
N PRO A 51 -12.02 -3.85 26.09
CA PRO A 51 -11.42 -4.41 27.29
C PRO A 51 -9.90 -4.19 27.37
N SER A 52 -9.39 -4.01 28.59
CA SER A 52 -7.96 -3.84 28.91
C SER A 52 -7.21 -5.17 28.98
N LEU A 53 -6.04 -5.27 28.33
CA LEU A 53 -5.13 -6.42 28.42
C LEU A 53 -3.72 -5.99 28.85
N ARG A 54 -3.11 -6.79 29.74
CA ARG A 54 -1.75 -6.63 30.27
C ARG A 54 -0.75 -7.49 29.47
N TYR A 55 0.47 -6.99 29.31
CA TYR A 55 1.61 -7.69 28.68
C TYR A 55 2.57 -8.25 29.74
N GLU A 56 3.04 -9.48 29.55
CA GLU A 56 4.21 -10.05 30.25
C GLU A 56 5.32 -10.40 29.27
N ASN A 57 6.56 -10.33 29.78
CA ASN A 57 7.84 -10.25 29.06
C ASN A 57 8.19 -11.49 28.23
N ALA A 58 8.64 -11.28 26.99
CA ALA A 58 9.31 -12.29 26.14
C ALA A 58 10.69 -11.77 25.71
N ALA A 59 11.70 -12.04 26.52
CA ALA A 59 13.11 -11.87 26.18
C ALA A 59 13.79 -13.21 26.46
N ASP A 60 13.98 -14.06 25.44
CA ASP A 60 15.02 -15.11 25.46
C ASP A 60 15.25 -15.95 24.18
N ASP A 61 14.69 -15.63 22.99
CA ASP A 61 14.74 -16.60 21.86
C ASP A 61 15.47 -16.13 20.58
N PHE A 62 16.62 -15.44 20.70
CA PHE A 62 17.36 -14.84 19.56
C PHE A 62 18.62 -15.55 19.06
N ASN A 63 18.84 -16.82 19.38
CA ASN A 63 20.00 -17.59 18.86
C ASN A 63 19.65 -18.58 17.72
N LYS A 64 18.55 -18.38 16.98
CA LYS A 64 18.21 -19.22 15.81
C LYS A 64 18.36 -18.43 14.50
N PRO A 65 18.97 -19.03 13.46
CA PRO A 65 19.19 -18.36 12.18
C PRO A 65 17.85 -18.02 11.51
N LEU A 66 17.68 -16.76 11.12
CA LEU A 66 16.58 -16.26 10.29
C LEU A 66 16.57 -17.00 8.95
N VAL A 67 15.84 -18.11 8.88
CA VAL A 67 15.60 -18.88 7.65
C VAL A 67 14.11 -19.18 7.56
N CYS A 68 13.35 -18.18 7.12
CA CYS A 68 12.15 -18.43 6.33
C CYS A 68 12.29 -17.66 5.02
N ARG A 69 12.73 -18.38 3.99
CA ARG A 69 12.62 -17.96 2.60
C ARG A 69 11.17 -18.21 2.20
N PHE A 70 10.44 -17.13 1.92
CA PHE A 70 9.01 -17.16 1.66
C PHE A 70 8.67 -17.74 0.28
N ASP A 71 7.53 -18.41 0.19
CA ASP A 71 6.91 -18.92 -1.04
C ASP A 71 6.00 -17.84 -1.67
N THR A 72 6.53 -16.61 -1.85
CA THR A 72 5.89 -15.53 -2.65
C THR A 72 6.04 -15.76 -4.17
N GLY A 73 6.54 -16.93 -4.57
CA GLY A 73 7.07 -17.21 -5.89
C GLY A 73 8.60 -17.30 -5.87
N PRO A 74 9.23 -17.64 -7.01
CA PRO A 74 10.70 -17.61 -7.11
C PRO A 74 11.21 -16.19 -6.81
N LEU A 75 12.45 -16.09 -6.31
CA LEU A 75 13.14 -14.79 -6.20
C LEU A 75 12.95 -14.00 -7.50
N PRO A 76 12.69 -12.69 -7.40
CA PRO A 76 12.50 -11.90 -8.60
C PRO A 76 13.74 -12.03 -9.50
N PRO A 77 13.57 -12.02 -10.83
CA PRO A 77 14.70 -12.14 -11.75
C PRO A 77 15.78 -11.10 -11.39
N LYS A 78 17.06 -11.47 -11.49
CA LYS A 78 18.13 -10.49 -11.32
C LYS A 78 17.87 -9.29 -12.26
N SER A 79 18.16 -8.08 -11.79
CA SER A 79 17.93 -6.79 -12.47
C SER A 79 16.47 -6.44 -12.76
N SER A 80 15.52 -7.14 -12.15
CA SER A 80 14.11 -6.75 -12.17
C SER A 80 13.85 -5.59 -11.19
N VAL A 81 12.68 -4.95 -11.29
CA VAL A 81 12.30 -3.84 -10.39
C VAL A 81 12.20 -4.36 -8.94
N SER A 82 11.64 -5.55 -8.77
CA SER A 82 11.49 -6.19 -7.46
C SER A 82 12.86 -6.60 -6.87
N ASP A 83 13.79 -7.07 -7.70
CA ASP A 83 15.17 -7.36 -7.27
C ASP A 83 15.93 -6.08 -6.91
N SER A 84 15.71 -4.96 -7.61
CA SER A 84 16.34 -3.70 -7.24
C SER A 84 15.79 -3.18 -5.91
N ILE A 85 14.47 -3.22 -5.69
CA ILE A 85 13.79 -2.84 -4.44
C ILE A 85 14.33 -3.63 -3.25
N LEU A 86 14.33 -4.97 -3.33
CA LEU A 86 14.70 -5.85 -2.21
C LEU A 86 16.16 -5.69 -1.77
N ARG A 87 17.04 -5.18 -2.65
CA ARG A 87 18.45 -4.93 -2.31
C ARG A 87 18.62 -3.75 -1.37
N TRP A 88 17.68 -2.81 -1.33
CA TRP A 88 17.78 -1.59 -0.55
C TRP A 88 17.27 -1.75 0.88
N GLU A 89 16.44 -2.77 1.16
CA GLU A 89 15.75 -2.94 2.44
C GLU A 89 16.67 -2.91 3.68
N ASN A 90 17.91 -3.38 3.53
CA ASN A 90 18.87 -3.52 4.63
C ASN A 90 20.17 -2.71 4.41
N VAL A 91 20.16 -1.72 3.50
CA VAL A 91 21.35 -0.92 3.18
C VAL A 91 21.49 0.21 4.19
N GLU A 92 22.54 0.18 4.99
CA GLU A 92 22.82 1.28 5.92
C GLU A 92 23.34 2.52 5.17
N ILE A 93 22.91 3.71 5.59
CA ILE A 93 23.37 4.98 5.02
C ILE A 93 24.29 5.65 6.04
N TYR A 94 25.52 5.96 5.63
CA TYR A 94 26.52 6.63 6.47
C TYR A 94 27.00 7.94 5.84
N TYR A 95 27.31 8.92 6.70
CA TYR A 95 28.17 10.02 6.28
C TYR A 95 29.61 9.50 6.08
N PRO A 96 30.41 10.08 5.17
CA PRO A 96 31.77 9.62 4.91
C PRO A 96 32.66 9.51 6.16
N ASN A 97 32.47 10.40 7.13
CA ASN A 97 33.20 10.41 8.41
C ASN A 97 32.70 9.40 9.45
N GLU A 98 31.52 8.79 9.25
CA GLU A 98 31.00 7.73 10.13
C GLU A 98 31.51 6.34 9.73
N ILE A 99 32.07 6.17 8.52
CA ILE A 99 32.50 4.87 8.00
C ILE A 99 33.80 4.42 8.67
N THR A 100 33.69 3.61 9.71
CA THR A 100 34.82 3.05 10.43
C THR A 100 35.33 1.72 9.81
N PRO A 101 36.54 1.25 10.16
CA PRO A 101 37.00 -0.09 9.78
C PRO A 101 36.08 -1.22 10.25
N GLU A 102 35.38 -1.05 11.38
CA GLU A 102 34.44 -2.02 11.93
C GLU A 102 33.20 -2.14 11.03
N ILE A 103 32.65 -1.02 10.55
CA ILE A 103 31.54 -1.02 9.59
C ILE A 103 31.96 -1.76 8.31
N LYS A 104 33.15 -1.47 7.78
CA LYS A 104 33.69 -2.17 6.59
C LYS A 104 33.85 -3.67 6.82
N LYS A 105 34.30 -4.08 8.01
CA LYS A 105 34.48 -5.50 8.40
C LYS A 105 33.17 -6.21 8.69
N SER A 106 32.09 -5.50 9.03
CA SER A 106 30.80 -6.09 9.37
C SER A 106 30.16 -6.88 8.23
N GLY A 107 30.56 -6.60 6.97
CA GLY A 107 29.99 -7.20 5.77
C GLY A 107 28.54 -6.76 5.49
N LYS A 108 27.95 -5.91 6.33
CA LYS A 108 26.63 -5.33 6.07
C LYS A 108 26.70 -4.40 4.85
N PRO A 109 25.73 -4.46 3.92
CA PRO A 109 25.71 -3.54 2.80
C PRO A 109 25.48 -2.11 3.29
N TYR A 110 26.25 -1.17 2.75
CA TYR A 110 26.12 0.24 3.09
C TYR A 110 26.42 1.12 1.89
N ILE A 111 25.90 2.35 1.91
CA ILE A 111 26.21 3.41 0.96
C ILE A 111 26.51 4.73 1.69
N THR A 112 27.12 5.67 0.99
CA THR A 112 27.26 7.04 1.51
C THR A 112 25.97 7.83 1.34
N ILE A 113 25.80 8.89 2.13
CA ILE A 113 24.68 9.83 1.95
C ILE A 113 24.63 10.43 0.54
N GLN A 114 25.78 10.68 -0.10
CA GLN A 114 25.84 11.18 -1.47
C GLN A 114 25.31 10.14 -2.47
N GLN A 115 25.71 8.88 -2.34
CA GLN A 115 25.19 7.79 -3.16
C GLN A 115 23.68 7.62 -2.95
N ALA A 116 23.19 7.80 -1.73
CA ALA A 116 21.76 7.75 -1.44
C ALA A 116 21.01 8.89 -2.15
N GLN A 117 21.55 10.11 -2.15
CA GLN A 117 21.00 11.27 -2.86
C GLN A 117 20.99 11.05 -4.39
N GLU A 118 22.05 10.47 -4.95
CA GLU A 118 22.12 10.10 -6.37
C GLU A 118 21.04 9.07 -6.74
N GLU A 119 20.79 8.09 -5.87
CA GLU A 119 19.76 7.08 -6.07
C GLU A 119 18.34 7.65 -5.90
N VAL A 120 18.12 8.53 -4.93
CA VAL A 120 16.86 9.30 -4.80
C VAL A 120 16.59 10.07 -6.10
N ALA A 121 17.58 10.82 -6.59
CA ALA A 121 17.44 11.56 -7.84
C ALA A 121 17.19 10.64 -9.05
N ARG A 122 17.73 9.41 -9.04
CA ARG A 122 17.45 8.41 -10.07
C ARG A 122 16.01 7.91 -9.99
N LEU A 123 15.53 7.51 -8.81
CA LEU A 123 14.17 7.01 -8.59
C LEU A 123 13.12 8.06 -8.97
N LEU A 124 13.35 9.33 -8.64
CA LEU A 124 12.44 10.42 -8.98
C LEU A 124 12.38 10.73 -10.49
N ARG A 125 13.37 10.29 -11.28
CA ARG A 125 13.32 10.40 -12.75
C ARG A 125 12.55 9.25 -13.41
N GLU A 126 12.22 8.19 -12.68
CA GLU A 126 11.51 7.05 -13.24
C GLU A 126 10.09 7.46 -13.67
N PRO A 127 9.57 6.85 -14.74
CA PRO A 127 8.20 7.07 -15.08
C PRO A 127 7.24 6.60 -14.00
N ARG A 128 6.23 7.42 -13.68
CA ARG A 128 5.23 7.14 -12.63
C ARG A 128 5.79 7.17 -11.20
N ALA A 129 6.80 8.01 -10.95
CA ALA A 129 7.35 8.18 -9.61
C ALA A 129 6.45 8.99 -8.64
N SER A 130 5.15 9.12 -8.91
CA SER A 130 4.25 10.07 -8.23
C SER A 130 4.15 9.81 -6.72
N HIS A 131 4.09 8.55 -6.27
CA HIS A 131 4.10 8.22 -4.84
C HIS A 131 5.45 8.49 -4.19
N GLN A 132 6.55 8.14 -4.85
CA GLN A 132 7.92 8.40 -4.39
C GLN A 132 8.15 9.90 -4.19
N TYR A 133 7.53 10.69 -5.06
CA TYR A 133 7.56 12.14 -5.04
C TYR A 133 6.74 12.75 -3.89
N ILE A 134 5.53 12.25 -3.62
CA ILE A 134 4.77 12.62 -2.42
C ILE A 134 5.60 12.33 -1.17
N VAL A 135 6.22 11.16 -1.10
CA VAL A 135 7.05 10.74 0.02
C VAL A 135 8.33 11.58 0.15
N TYR A 136 8.95 11.94 -0.98
CA TYR A 136 10.13 12.81 -1.00
C TYR A 136 9.80 14.20 -0.45
N GLU A 137 8.73 14.83 -0.93
CA GLU A 137 8.30 16.14 -0.43
C GLU A 137 7.83 16.06 1.03
N ALA A 138 7.21 14.96 1.46
CA ALA A 138 6.85 14.73 2.86
C ALA A 138 8.09 14.64 3.76
N ALA A 139 9.13 13.90 3.33
CA ALA A 139 10.39 13.78 4.06
C ALA A 139 11.13 15.12 4.15
N LYS A 140 11.10 15.91 3.07
CA LYS A 140 11.63 17.28 3.06
C LYS A 140 10.85 18.21 3.98
N LEU A 141 9.51 18.12 3.98
CA LEU A 141 8.63 18.96 4.79
C LEU A 141 8.73 18.67 6.29
N SER A 142 8.91 17.40 6.68
CA SER A 142 9.18 17.00 8.07
C SER A 142 10.38 17.75 8.67
N GLY A 143 11.43 17.98 7.87
CA GLY A 143 12.62 18.68 8.31
C GLY A 143 13.48 17.91 9.34
N ASP A 144 13.03 16.74 9.80
CA ASP A 144 13.76 15.91 10.75
C ASP A 144 15.02 15.29 10.09
N PRO A 145 16.23 15.43 10.70
CA PRO A 145 17.46 14.89 10.14
C PRO A 145 17.48 13.36 9.96
N GLU A 146 16.80 12.59 10.82
CA GLU A 146 16.71 11.14 10.70
C GLU A 146 15.82 10.75 9.52
N VAL A 147 14.67 11.43 9.36
CA VAL A 147 13.81 11.28 8.16
C VAL A 147 14.61 11.59 6.91
N GLN A 148 15.33 12.72 6.88
CA GLN A 148 16.16 13.10 5.72
C GLN A 148 17.23 12.05 5.41
N ARG A 149 17.93 11.54 6.43
CA ARG A 149 18.94 10.47 6.27
C ARG A 149 18.36 9.21 5.63
N TYR A 150 17.14 8.81 6.01
CA TYR A 150 16.50 7.59 5.52
C TYR A 150 15.49 7.81 4.39
N THR A 151 15.50 8.98 3.73
CA THR A 151 14.63 9.31 2.58
C THR A 151 14.65 8.25 1.49
N LEU A 152 15.83 7.69 1.14
CA LEU A 152 15.91 6.62 0.15
C LEU A 152 15.07 5.40 0.53
N HIS A 153 15.06 5.00 1.81
CA HIS A 153 14.29 3.84 2.27
C HIS A 153 12.79 4.10 2.19
N LEU A 154 12.36 5.31 2.55
CA LEU A 154 10.98 5.75 2.38
C LEU A 154 10.53 5.65 0.91
N LEU A 155 11.36 6.14 -0.03
CA LEU A 155 11.05 6.09 -1.47
C LEU A 155 11.02 4.66 -2.00
N VAL A 156 11.98 3.82 -1.58
CA VAL A 156 12.04 2.42 -2.00
C VAL A 156 10.86 1.63 -1.42
N GLY A 157 10.48 1.87 -0.16
CA GLY A 157 9.28 1.29 0.43
C GLY A 157 7.99 1.74 -0.27
N ALA A 158 7.90 3.02 -0.64
CA ALA A 158 6.75 3.53 -1.38
C ALA A 158 6.67 2.95 -2.80
N LEU A 159 7.81 2.78 -3.46
CA LEU A 159 7.87 2.04 -4.73
C LEU A 159 7.49 0.58 -4.54
N ALA A 160 7.89 -0.04 -3.43
CA ALA A 160 7.70 -1.45 -3.19
C ALA A 160 6.26 -1.86 -3.00
N GLU A 161 5.41 -1.01 -2.44
CA GLU A 161 4.00 -1.35 -2.18
C GLU A 161 3.29 -1.86 -3.43
N ASP A 162 3.52 -1.26 -4.60
CA ASP A 162 2.89 -1.72 -5.85
C ASP A 162 3.40 -3.07 -6.40
N TYR A 163 4.52 -3.58 -5.89
CA TYR A 163 5.28 -4.66 -6.54
C TYR A 163 5.61 -5.83 -5.60
N VAL A 164 5.75 -5.57 -4.31
CA VAL A 164 6.35 -6.49 -3.34
C VAL A 164 5.51 -6.50 -2.08
N PHE A 165 5.07 -7.69 -1.68
CA PHE A 165 4.45 -7.91 -0.37
C PHE A 165 5.42 -7.59 0.77
N ALA A 166 4.90 -7.15 1.91
CA ALA A 166 5.72 -6.95 3.10
C ALA A 166 6.48 -8.25 3.49
N PRO A 167 7.64 -8.17 4.16
CA PRO A 167 8.27 -9.35 4.73
C PRO A 167 7.29 -10.13 5.62
N GLY A 168 7.05 -11.41 5.32
CA GLY A 168 6.07 -12.24 6.05
C GLY A 168 4.66 -12.23 5.47
N GLU A 169 4.37 -11.30 4.56
CA GLU A 169 3.08 -11.22 3.90
C GLU A 169 2.96 -12.24 2.74
N LYS A 170 1.76 -12.77 2.56
CA LYS A 170 1.42 -13.73 1.51
C LYS A 170 0.18 -13.26 0.76
N ILE A 171 -0.04 -13.81 -0.43
CA ILE A 171 -1.23 -13.50 -1.24
C ILE A 171 -2.55 -13.84 -0.51
N GLU A 172 -2.56 -14.79 0.42
CA GLU A 172 -3.75 -15.03 1.24
C GLU A 172 -4.07 -13.88 2.20
N HIS A 173 -3.07 -13.08 2.61
CA HIS A 173 -3.26 -11.98 3.56
C HIS A 173 -3.93 -10.76 2.93
N ILE A 174 -3.89 -10.60 1.60
CA ILE A 174 -4.67 -9.55 0.92
C ILE A 174 -6.17 -9.82 0.92
N PHE A 175 -6.60 -11.04 1.25
CA PHE A 175 -8.02 -11.35 1.41
C PHE A 175 -8.44 -11.11 2.86
N LYS A 176 -9.61 -10.51 3.05
CA LYS A 176 -10.17 -10.19 4.38
C LYS A 176 -10.17 -11.39 5.34
N SER A 177 -10.48 -12.58 4.85
CA SER A 177 -10.52 -13.81 5.66
C SER A 177 -9.14 -14.34 6.07
N GLY A 178 -8.07 -13.99 5.35
CA GLY A 178 -6.71 -14.45 5.65
C GLY A 178 -6.04 -13.63 6.76
N TYR A 179 -6.38 -12.35 6.88
CA TYR A 179 -5.62 -11.41 7.72
C TYR A 179 -5.93 -11.47 9.21
N GLN A 180 -7.17 -11.73 9.64
CA GLN A 180 -7.49 -11.93 11.07
C GLN A 180 -6.56 -12.99 11.70
N SER A 181 -6.17 -14.01 10.94
CA SER A 181 -5.23 -15.02 11.39
C SER A 181 -3.78 -14.54 11.53
N PHE A 182 -3.37 -13.50 10.79
CA PHE A 182 -2.02 -12.93 10.81
C PHE A 182 -1.84 -11.95 11.98
N THR A 183 -2.80 -11.04 12.18
CA THR A 183 -2.75 -10.05 13.28
C THR A 183 -2.86 -10.68 14.65
N ASP A 184 -3.76 -11.63 14.84
CA ASP A 184 -3.91 -12.34 16.12
C ASP A 184 -2.63 -13.10 16.52
N LYS A 185 -1.80 -13.48 15.54
CA LYS A 185 -0.54 -14.19 15.77
C LYS A 185 0.64 -13.23 15.99
N ALA A 186 0.73 -12.15 15.22
CA ALA A 186 1.73 -11.10 15.41
C ALA A 186 1.56 -10.39 16.78
N GLN A 187 0.33 -10.15 17.21
CA GLN A 187 0.03 -9.51 18.51
C GLN A 187 0.37 -10.38 19.72
N LYS A 188 0.47 -11.71 19.55
CA LYS A 188 0.84 -12.66 20.62
C LYS A 188 2.35 -12.78 20.83
N GLY A 189 3.16 -11.97 20.16
CA GLY A 189 4.63 -12.01 20.29
C GLY A 189 5.25 -13.34 19.84
N GLN A 190 4.49 -14.18 19.13
CA GLN A 190 5.01 -15.40 18.55
C GLN A 190 5.93 -15.01 17.39
N ALA A 191 7.18 -15.46 17.42
CA ALA A 191 8.02 -15.46 16.22
C ALA A 191 7.23 -16.13 15.08
N LEU A 192 7.34 -15.63 13.86
CA LEU A 192 6.67 -16.19 12.68
C LEU A 192 7.13 -17.65 12.46
N VAL A 193 6.48 -18.61 13.11
CA VAL A 193 6.73 -20.05 12.96
C VAL A 193 6.08 -20.52 11.65
N PRO A 194 6.71 -21.42 10.87
CA PRO A 194 6.10 -22.02 9.68
C PRO A 194 4.71 -22.59 9.98
N LEU A 195 3.75 -22.27 9.12
CA LEU A 195 2.32 -22.57 9.29
C LEU A 195 2.04 -24.08 9.43
N GLU A 196 2.95 -24.93 8.94
CA GLU A 196 2.81 -26.38 8.94
C GLU A 196 2.91 -27.01 10.34
N GLU A 197 3.50 -26.32 11.33
CA GLU A 197 3.67 -26.85 12.69
C GLU A 197 2.53 -26.51 13.66
N LEU A 198 1.57 -25.65 13.26
CA LEU A 198 0.64 -25.00 14.21
C LEU A 198 -0.85 -25.14 13.87
N LEU A 199 -1.23 -26.01 12.93
CA LEU A 199 -2.64 -26.37 12.78
C LEU A 199 -3.00 -27.50 13.76
N PRO A 200 -4.04 -27.34 14.61
CA PRO A 200 -4.68 -28.49 15.23
C PRO A 200 -5.13 -29.43 14.10
N PRO A 201 -4.98 -30.75 14.23
CA PRO A 201 -5.28 -31.72 13.16
C PRO A 201 -6.74 -31.66 12.63
N ASP A 202 -7.62 -30.89 13.29
CA ASP A 202 -9.07 -31.01 13.18
C ASP A 202 -9.75 -29.73 12.62
N GLU A 203 -9.06 -28.59 12.52
CA GLU A 203 -9.61 -27.40 11.87
C GLU A 203 -9.41 -27.49 10.36
N LYS A 204 -10.43 -27.99 9.65
CA LYS A 204 -10.49 -27.88 8.20
C LYS A 204 -10.71 -26.41 7.85
N PRO A 205 -9.79 -25.75 7.12
CA PRO A 205 -10.07 -24.44 6.55
C PRO A 205 -11.37 -24.52 5.78
N ILE A 206 -12.09 -23.40 5.65
CA ILE A 206 -13.15 -23.25 4.66
C ILE A 206 -12.48 -23.29 3.28
N HIS A 207 -12.05 -24.49 2.87
CA HIS A 207 -11.59 -24.85 1.55
C HIS A 207 -12.82 -24.90 0.65
N GLY A 208 -13.42 -23.73 0.43
CA GLY A 208 -14.46 -23.57 -0.55
C GLY A 208 -13.88 -23.95 -1.92
N ILE A 209 -14.72 -24.53 -2.76
CA ILE A 209 -14.47 -24.76 -4.19
C ILE A 209 -13.82 -23.52 -4.85
N PHE A 210 -14.14 -22.33 -4.32
CA PHE A 210 -13.59 -21.05 -4.72
C PHE A 210 -12.09 -20.84 -4.41
N GLU A 211 -11.59 -21.22 -3.22
CA GLU A 211 -10.15 -21.13 -2.92
C GLU A 211 -9.36 -22.08 -3.83
N GLY A 212 -9.90 -23.29 -4.06
CA GLY A 212 -9.36 -24.24 -5.04
C GLY A 212 -9.38 -23.68 -6.47
N LEU A 213 -10.46 -22.98 -6.86
CA LEU A 213 -10.57 -22.31 -8.15
C LEU A 213 -9.56 -21.16 -8.26
N MET A 214 -9.45 -20.27 -7.27
CA MET A 214 -8.52 -19.14 -7.30
C MET A 214 -7.07 -19.59 -7.23
N LYS A 215 -6.73 -20.60 -6.42
CA LYS A 215 -5.39 -21.24 -6.46
C LYS A 215 -5.13 -21.86 -7.83
N THR A 216 -6.14 -22.44 -8.47
CA THR A 216 -6.01 -23.00 -9.82
C THR A 216 -5.85 -21.90 -10.88
N VAL A 217 -6.65 -20.83 -10.80
CA VAL A 217 -6.57 -19.65 -11.66
C VAL A 217 -5.20 -19.00 -11.48
N ALA A 218 -4.77 -18.70 -10.26
CA ALA A 218 -3.45 -18.18 -9.96
C ALA A 218 -2.33 -19.11 -10.47
N LYS A 219 -2.43 -20.43 -10.29
CA LYS A 219 -1.46 -21.39 -10.86
C LYS A 219 -1.45 -21.39 -12.39
N ILE A 220 -2.61 -21.24 -13.03
CA ILE A 220 -2.73 -21.12 -14.48
C ILE A 220 -2.13 -19.79 -14.95
N PHE A 221 -2.50 -18.68 -14.32
CA PHE A 221 -1.97 -17.34 -14.60
C PHE A 221 -0.45 -17.30 -14.39
N ARG A 222 0.10 -17.82 -13.29
CA ARG A 222 1.55 -17.97 -13.07
C ARG A 222 2.25 -18.78 -14.16
N LYS A 223 1.60 -19.81 -14.72
CA LYS A 223 2.16 -20.59 -15.84
C LYS A 223 2.06 -19.86 -17.18
N LEU A 224 1.05 -19.01 -17.36
CA LEU A 224 0.83 -18.24 -18.59
C LEU A 224 1.65 -16.93 -18.60
N ILE A 225 1.88 -16.34 -17.43
CA ILE A 225 2.62 -15.10 -17.24
C ILE A 225 4.09 -15.44 -17.05
N LYS A 226 4.87 -15.26 -18.12
CA LYS A 226 6.33 -15.53 -18.11
C LYS A 226 7.14 -14.52 -17.28
N ASN A 227 6.53 -13.40 -16.89
CA ASN A 227 7.19 -12.38 -16.08
C ASN A 227 6.32 -12.11 -14.83
N PRO A 228 6.69 -12.61 -13.65
CA PRO A 228 5.95 -12.41 -12.40
C PRO A 228 5.67 -10.94 -12.08
N GLU A 229 6.53 -10.03 -12.54
CA GLU A 229 6.29 -8.60 -12.36
C GLU A 229 5.14 -8.09 -13.21
N LYS A 230 4.82 -8.74 -14.34
CA LYS A 230 3.62 -8.45 -15.12
C LYS A 230 2.40 -9.20 -14.59
N ASP A 231 2.55 -9.97 -13.50
CA ASP A 231 1.44 -10.63 -12.83
C ASP A 231 0.77 -9.66 -11.87
N GLU A 232 -0.12 -8.85 -12.42
CA GLU A 232 -0.89 -7.86 -11.67
C GLU A 232 -1.77 -8.51 -10.59
N LEU A 233 -2.07 -9.81 -10.69
CA LEU A 233 -2.80 -10.57 -9.67
C LEU A 233 -1.91 -10.99 -8.48
N ASN A 234 -0.59 -10.92 -8.62
CA ASN A 234 0.38 -11.25 -7.57
C ASN A 234 1.01 -9.98 -6.96
N ARG A 235 0.27 -8.88 -6.97
CA ARG A 235 0.61 -7.60 -6.36
C ARG A 235 -0.43 -7.24 -5.29
N PRO A 236 -0.08 -6.47 -4.25
CA PRO A 236 -1.03 -6.10 -3.22
C PRO A 236 -2.00 -4.98 -3.63
N TYR A 237 -2.00 -4.56 -4.91
CA TYR A 237 -2.86 -3.51 -5.48
C TYR A 237 -4.33 -3.57 -5.03
N MET A 238 -4.89 -4.77 -4.90
CA MET A 238 -6.30 -4.94 -4.51
C MET A 238 -6.63 -4.44 -3.10
N ALA A 239 -5.60 -4.17 -2.28
CA ALA A 239 -5.73 -3.72 -0.92
C ALA A 239 -5.35 -2.23 -0.73
N HIS A 240 -5.36 -1.45 -1.82
CA HIS A 240 -5.13 0.01 -1.81
C HIS A 240 -6.41 0.83 -1.57
N PHE A 241 -7.54 0.15 -1.39
CA PHE A 241 -8.85 0.79 -1.28
C PHE A 241 -9.36 0.81 0.17
N TYR A 242 -10.04 1.88 0.56
CA TYR A 242 -10.73 1.98 1.84
C TYR A 242 -11.91 2.95 1.79
N ASP A 243 -13.12 2.45 2.02
CA ASP A 243 -14.35 3.26 2.10
C ASP A 243 -14.91 3.16 3.54
N PRO A 244 -14.90 4.25 4.34
CA PRO A 244 -15.34 4.27 5.73
C PRO A 244 -16.85 4.05 5.89
N THR A 245 -17.63 4.07 4.80
CA THR A 245 -19.05 3.71 4.83
C THR A 245 -19.28 2.20 4.90
N ARG A 246 -18.20 1.40 4.77
CA ARG A 246 -18.20 -0.06 4.82
C ARG A 246 -17.51 -0.54 6.10
N GLU A 247 -17.41 -1.86 6.25
CA GLU A 247 -16.61 -2.43 7.34
C GLU A 247 -15.14 -2.00 7.23
N TRP A 248 -14.57 -1.51 8.34
CA TRP A 248 -13.28 -0.83 8.37
C TRP A 248 -12.11 -1.62 7.77
N ASN A 249 -12.17 -2.95 7.80
CA ASN A 249 -11.14 -3.85 7.28
C ASN A 249 -11.44 -4.37 5.86
N THR A 250 -12.49 -3.88 5.22
CA THR A 250 -12.92 -4.32 3.89
C THR A 250 -12.57 -3.26 2.85
N GLY A 251 -11.62 -3.58 1.97
CA GLY A 251 -11.25 -2.76 0.84
C GLY A 251 -12.10 -3.07 -0.39
N LEU A 252 -11.43 -3.28 -1.52
CA LEU A 252 -12.07 -3.59 -2.78
C LEU A 252 -12.89 -4.87 -2.67
N THR A 253 -14.05 -4.90 -3.33
CA THR A 253 -14.88 -6.09 -3.43
C THR A 253 -15.21 -6.39 -4.87
N LEU A 254 -14.97 -7.63 -5.30
CA LEU A 254 -15.26 -8.08 -6.66
C LEU A 254 -16.40 -9.09 -6.65
N LEU A 255 -17.01 -9.29 -7.82
CA LEU A 255 -18.07 -10.27 -8.06
C LEU A 255 -19.26 -10.10 -7.10
N GLY A 256 -19.72 -8.87 -6.90
CA GLY A 256 -20.88 -8.59 -6.03
C GLY A 256 -20.63 -8.88 -4.55
N GLY A 257 -19.38 -8.93 -4.09
CA GLY A 257 -19.02 -9.15 -2.69
C GLY A 257 -18.51 -10.54 -2.36
N ASP A 258 -18.47 -11.46 -3.33
CA ASP A 258 -17.93 -12.81 -3.14
C ASP A 258 -16.42 -12.81 -2.84
N ILE A 259 -15.70 -11.80 -3.35
CA ILE A 259 -14.27 -11.60 -3.08
C ILE A 259 -14.11 -10.30 -2.31
N ASN A 260 -13.61 -10.39 -1.09
CA ASN A 260 -13.33 -9.23 -0.23
C ASN A 260 -11.82 -9.12 0.01
N PHE A 261 -11.25 -8.01 -0.43
CA PHE A 261 -9.87 -7.68 -0.13
C PHE A 261 -9.77 -6.92 1.20
N GLN A 262 -8.60 -7.02 1.81
CA GLN A 262 -8.20 -6.21 2.93
C GLN A 262 -8.24 -4.71 2.56
N SER A 263 -8.64 -3.87 3.49
CA SER A 263 -8.61 -2.41 3.32
C SER A 263 -7.19 -1.83 3.37
N ALA A 264 -6.98 -0.69 2.71
CA ALA A 264 -5.77 0.11 2.87
C ALA A 264 -5.55 0.57 4.32
N LEU A 265 -6.62 0.90 5.06
CA LEU A 265 -6.51 1.23 6.49
C LEU A 265 -5.82 0.11 7.27
N GLU A 266 -6.27 -1.13 7.10
CA GLU A 266 -5.71 -2.26 7.84
C GLU A 266 -4.23 -2.50 7.49
N ARG A 267 -3.84 -2.30 6.22
CA ARG A 267 -2.43 -2.35 5.79
C ARG A 267 -1.59 -1.21 6.35
N ILE A 268 -2.12 0.02 6.37
CA ILE A 268 -1.47 1.18 7.01
C ILE A 268 -1.16 0.86 8.47
N LEU A 269 -2.14 0.29 9.19
CA LEU A 269 -1.94 -0.13 10.59
C LEU A 269 -0.89 -1.24 10.72
N MET A 270 -0.85 -2.21 9.80
CA MET A 270 0.17 -3.25 9.74
C MET A 270 1.57 -2.66 9.57
N TYR A 271 1.75 -1.78 8.58
CA TYR A 271 3.05 -1.18 8.28
C TYR A 271 3.53 -0.26 9.39
N TRP A 272 2.63 0.44 10.08
CA TRP A 272 2.95 1.19 11.28
C TRP A 272 3.53 0.28 12.38
N ASP A 273 2.90 -0.87 12.65
CA ASP A 273 3.36 -1.83 13.66
C ASP A 273 4.72 -2.44 13.28
N ILE A 274 4.93 -2.79 12.00
CA ILE A 274 6.22 -3.27 11.48
C ILE A 274 7.30 -2.20 11.66
N ALA A 275 7.00 -0.97 11.24
CA ALA A 275 7.93 0.15 11.37
C ALA A 275 8.32 0.39 12.83
N ALA A 276 7.34 0.43 13.74
CA ALA A 276 7.55 0.60 15.16
C ALA A 276 8.48 -0.48 15.73
N ALA A 277 8.19 -1.76 15.45
CA ALA A 277 8.97 -2.88 15.93
C ALA A 277 10.43 -2.86 15.42
N GLU A 278 10.64 -2.57 14.13
CA GLU A 278 11.99 -2.46 13.57
C GLU A 278 12.75 -1.23 14.09
N TYR A 279 12.04 -0.11 14.29
CA TYR A 279 12.64 1.12 14.81
C TYR A 279 13.14 0.93 16.25
N GLU A 280 12.38 0.24 17.09
CA GLU A 280 12.72 -0.08 18.48
C GLU A 280 13.90 -1.06 18.60
N LYS A 281 14.03 -2.01 17.66
CA LYS A 281 15.21 -2.88 17.54
C LYS A 281 16.46 -2.15 17.04
N GLY A 282 16.33 -0.87 16.66
CA GLY A 282 17.40 -0.08 16.07
C GLY A 282 17.64 -0.35 14.58
N ASN A 283 16.76 -1.12 13.92
CA ASN A 283 16.84 -1.39 12.49
C ASN A 283 16.14 -0.28 11.68
N LYS A 284 16.79 0.89 11.64
CA LYS A 284 16.25 2.08 10.96
C LYS A 284 15.98 1.87 9.46
N PRO A 285 16.88 1.24 8.67
CA PRO A 285 16.60 0.94 7.26
C PRO A 285 15.23 0.28 7.05
N ARG A 286 14.96 -0.81 7.78
CA ARG A 286 13.68 -1.52 7.68
C ARG A 286 12.49 -0.73 8.21
N ALA A 287 12.67 0.01 9.30
CA ALA A 287 11.61 0.84 9.84
C ALA A 287 11.13 1.88 8.82
N PHE A 288 12.07 2.61 8.21
CA PHE A 288 11.76 3.63 7.20
C PHE A 288 11.28 3.01 5.87
N TYR A 289 11.74 1.81 5.52
CA TYR A 289 11.18 1.06 4.40
C TYR A 289 9.70 0.71 4.62
N ALA A 290 9.33 0.21 5.81
CA ALA A 290 7.93 -0.04 6.16
C ALA A 290 7.09 1.24 6.22
N LEU A 291 7.63 2.35 6.72
CA LEU A 291 6.96 3.65 6.63
C LEU A 291 6.74 4.08 5.17
N GLY A 292 7.67 3.78 4.26
CA GLY A 292 7.51 4.04 2.84
C GLY A 292 6.27 3.34 2.26
N HIS A 293 6.10 2.05 2.57
CA HIS A 293 4.89 1.29 2.20
C HIS A 293 3.62 1.92 2.78
N MET A 294 3.64 2.31 4.06
CA MET A 294 2.50 2.99 4.69
C MET A 294 2.15 4.30 3.97
N LEU A 295 3.15 5.13 3.67
CA LEU A 295 2.94 6.43 3.04
C LEU A 295 2.46 6.31 1.59
N HIS A 296 2.82 5.25 0.88
CA HIS A 296 2.21 4.92 -0.41
C HIS A 296 0.69 4.83 -0.29
N LEU A 297 0.20 4.01 0.64
CA LEU A 297 -1.23 3.82 0.87
C LEU A 297 -1.91 5.11 1.37
N VAL A 298 -1.24 5.91 2.20
CA VAL A 298 -1.75 7.24 2.59
C VAL A 298 -1.92 8.14 1.36
N GLY A 299 -0.98 8.08 0.40
CA GLY A 299 -1.09 8.74 -0.89
C GLY A 299 -2.30 8.26 -1.70
N ASP A 300 -2.51 6.95 -1.77
CA ASP A 300 -3.68 6.36 -2.45
C ASP A 300 -5.00 6.81 -1.82
N LEU A 301 -5.08 6.98 -0.51
CA LEU A 301 -6.28 7.50 0.16
C LEU A 301 -6.57 8.99 -0.10
N HIS A 302 -5.72 9.67 -0.87
CA HIS A 302 -5.99 10.98 -1.47
C HIS A 302 -6.44 10.89 -2.94
N VAL A 303 -6.64 9.68 -3.49
CA VAL A 303 -7.22 9.45 -4.81
C VAL A 303 -8.70 9.06 -4.64
N PRO A 304 -9.65 9.79 -5.24
CA PRO A 304 -11.08 9.53 -5.06
C PRO A 304 -11.50 8.09 -5.39
N ALA A 305 -10.92 7.49 -6.42
CA ALA A 305 -11.23 6.11 -6.81
C ALA A 305 -10.91 5.09 -5.69
N HIS A 306 -9.83 5.29 -4.94
CA HIS A 306 -9.42 4.41 -3.84
C HIS A 306 -10.34 4.50 -2.62
N VAL A 307 -10.92 5.68 -2.36
CA VAL A 307 -11.85 5.90 -1.24
C VAL A 307 -13.31 5.58 -1.56
N HIS A 308 -13.61 5.45 -2.86
CA HIS A 308 -14.92 5.06 -3.37
C HIS A 308 -15.04 3.57 -3.68
N ASN A 309 -13.95 2.80 -3.54
CA ASN A 309 -13.85 1.41 -4.00
C ASN A 309 -14.12 1.25 -5.51
N ASP A 310 -13.73 2.22 -6.32
CA ASP A 310 -13.91 2.15 -7.77
C ASP A 310 -12.79 1.32 -8.37
N ALA A 311 -13.09 0.07 -8.71
CA ALA A 311 -12.12 -0.83 -9.30
C ALA A 311 -11.55 -0.22 -10.60
N HIS A 312 -10.24 0.04 -10.59
CA HIS A 312 -9.47 0.43 -11.77
C HIS A 312 -8.17 -0.40 -11.79
N GLY A 313 -7.45 -0.37 -12.91
CA GLY A 313 -6.15 -1.04 -12.98
C GLY A 313 -5.68 -1.31 -14.41
N PRO A 314 -4.46 -1.82 -14.59
CA PRO A 314 -3.92 -2.09 -15.92
C PRO A 314 -4.50 -3.37 -16.55
N THR A 315 -5.12 -4.26 -15.75
CA THR A 315 -5.74 -5.47 -16.27
C THR A 315 -7.05 -5.18 -17.00
N ILE A 316 -7.34 -5.99 -18.02
CA ILE A 316 -8.65 -6.02 -18.68
C ILE A 316 -9.81 -6.38 -17.73
N LEU A 317 -9.50 -6.96 -16.57
CA LEU A 317 -10.47 -7.41 -15.57
C LEU A 317 -10.86 -6.31 -14.59
N LEU A 318 -9.97 -5.34 -14.35
CA LEU A 318 -10.18 -4.25 -13.40
C LEU A 318 -10.70 -2.98 -14.05
N GLY A 319 -11.12 -3.04 -15.32
CA GLY A 319 -11.75 -1.91 -15.98
C GLY A 319 -10.76 -0.94 -16.61
N LYS A 320 -11.16 0.34 -16.67
CA LYS A 320 -10.35 1.40 -17.28
C LYS A 320 -9.39 1.96 -16.23
N LEU A 321 -8.24 2.45 -16.68
CA LEU A 321 -7.35 3.22 -15.82
C LEU A 321 -8.07 4.48 -15.32
N ASP A 322 -7.87 4.82 -14.05
CA ASP A 322 -8.44 6.02 -13.45
C ASP A 322 -7.86 7.29 -14.10
N SER A 323 -8.74 8.21 -14.49
CA SER A 323 -8.31 9.42 -15.21
C SER A 323 -7.57 10.41 -14.33
N PHE A 324 -7.80 10.41 -13.02
CA PHE A 324 -7.08 11.26 -12.08
C PHE A 324 -5.64 10.76 -11.92
N GLU A 325 -5.45 9.47 -11.65
CA GLU A 325 -4.12 8.84 -11.55
C GLU A 325 -3.31 9.01 -12.85
N GLN A 326 -3.94 8.77 -14.01
CA GLN A 326 -3.30 9.01 -15.30
C GLN A 326 -2.91 10.47 -15.50
N TRP A 327 -3.69 11.40 -14.97
CA TRP A 327 -3.38 12.81 -15.02
C TRP A 327 -2.22 13.16 -14.08
N CYS A 328 -2.18 12.60 -12.87
CA CYS A 328 -1.08 12.78 -11.91
C CYS A 328 0.25 12.23 -12.46
N ILE A 329 0.24 11.08 -13.14
CA ILE A 329 1.45 10.56 -13.80
C ILE A 329 2.00 11.55 -14.85
N ARG A 330 1.13 12.34 -15.49
CA ARG A 330 1.52 13.26 -16.58
C ARG A 330 1.94 14.64 -16.10
N CYS A 331 1.51 15.08 -14.91
CA CYS A 331 1.82 16.42 -14.42
C CYS A 331 3.29 16.59 -13.98
N ASP A 332 4.04 15.50 -13.87
CA ASP A 332 5.38 15.45 -13.30
C ASP A 332 6.52 15.81 -14.27
N TYR A 333 6.27 15.95 -15.57
CA TYR A 333 7.34 16.14 -16.56
C TYR A 333 7.50 17.59 -17.03
N PRO A 334 8.65 18.24 -16.77
CA PRO A 334 8.92 19.60 -17.28
C PRO A 334 8.89 19.70 -18.81
N ASP A 335 9.10 18.58 -19.50
CA ASP A 335 9.13 18.50 -20.96
C ASP A 335 7.74 18.22 -21.58
N ILE A 336 6.75 17.85 -20.77
CA ILE A 336 5.37 17.60 -21.23
C ILE A 336 4.58 18.89 -21.07
N LYS A 337 4.54 19.68 -22.14
CA LYS A 337 3.65 20.85 -22.23
C LYS A 337 2.20 20.38 -22.34
N ARG A 338 1.33 20.90 -21.48
CA ARG A 338 -0.12 20.71 -21.61
C ARG A 338 -0.64 21.43 -22.87
N PRO A 339 -1.77 21.01 -23.44
CA PRO A 339 -2.48 21.80 -24.44
C PRO A 339 -2.62 23.25 -23.95
N LYS A 340 -2.38 24.23 -24.84
CA LYS A 340 -2.42 25.67 -24.56
C LYS A 340 -1.24 26.28 -23.77
N ASN A 341 -0.05 25.65 -23.73
CA ASN A 341 1.14 26.19 -23.03
C ASN A 341 0.97 26.42 -21.52
N ASN A 342 -0.05 25.83 -20.88
CA ASN A 342 -0.18 25.91 -19.42
C ASN A 342 0.99 25.16 -18.76
N PRO A 343 1.72 25.78 -17.81
CA PRO A 343 2.70 25.04 -17.03
C PRO A 343 2.01 23.89 -16.30
N ASN A 344 2.69 22.77 -16.11
CA ASN A 344 2.17 21.71 -15.26
C ASN A 344 1.94 22.25 -13.85
N ILE A 345 0.87 21.81 -13.17
CA ILE A 345 0.85 21.85 -11.70
C ILE A 345 2.10 21.08 -11.29
N ARG A 346 3.08 21.80 -10.75
CA ARG A 346 4.23 21.14 -10.18
C ARG A 346 3.75 20.51 -8.89
N ILE A 347 3.64 19.18 -8.87
CA ILE A 347 3.61 18.44 -7.59
C ILE A 347 4.79 18.91 -6.69
N TRP A 348 5.89 19.36 -7.32
CA TRP A 348 7.14 19.88 -6.73
C TRP A 348 7.08 21.25 -6.06
N ASP A 349 6.01 22.00 -6.27
CA ASP A 349 5.89 23.38 -5.79
C ASP A 349 4.54 23.55 -5.13
N SER A 350 4.28 22.72 -4.12
CA SER A 350 3.12 22.78 -3.23
C SER A 350 3.03 24.08 -2.41
N GLY A 351 3.73 25.14 -2.85
CA GLY A 351 3.94 26.38 -2.12
C GLY A 351 4.72 26.15 -0.83
N PRO A 352 4.79 27.17 0.05
CA PRO A 352 5.30 26.99 1.40
C PRO A 352 4.28 26.17 2.19
N LEU A 353 4.31 24.84 2.04
CA LEU A 353 3.61 23.97 2.96
C LEU A 353 4.17 24.22 4.35
N ILE A 354 3.28 24.44 5.30
CA ILE A 354 3.64 24.59 6.69
C ILE A 354 3.73 23.17 7.27
N PRO A 355 4.85 22.80 7.92
CA PRO A 355 4.93 21.55 8.66
C PRO A 355 3.81 21.49 9.68
N LEU A 356 3.07 20.39 9.71
CA LEU A 356 2.09 20.17 10.77
C LEU A 356 2.84 19.75 12.03
N GLU A 357 2.55 20.41 13.14
CA GLU A 357 3.09 20.01 14.45
C GLU A 357 2.69 18.55 14.74
N PRO A 358 3.61 17.70 15.22
CA PRO A 358 3.30 16.31 15.53
C PRO A 358 2.18 16.21 16.57
N PHE A 359 1.40 15.13 16.51
CA PHE A 359 0.33 14.91 17.47
C PHE A 359 0.85 14.61 18.88
N LYS A 360 0.97 15.65 19.72
CA LYS A 360 1.51 15.59 21.09
C LYS A 360 0.71 14.69 22.05
N ASN A 361 -0.50 14.28 21.69
CA ASN A 361 -1.34 13.37 22.49
C ASN A 361 -1.26 11.90 22.04
N TRP A 362 -0.45 11.58 21.03
CA TRP A 362 -0.17 10.20 20.64
C TRP A 362 0.94 9.62 21.51
N ASN A 363 0.80 8.36 21.87
CA ASN A 363 1.81 7.57 22.55
C ASN A 363 1.69 6.11 22.11
N LYS A 364 2.65 5.27 22.48
CA LYS A 364 2.68 3.87 22.03
C LYS A 364 1.39 3.09 22.35
N ALA A 365 0.73 3.39 23.46
CA ALA A 365 -0.48 2.70 23.89
C ALA A 365 -1.73 3.09 23.08
N ASN A 366 -1.76 4.26 22.44
CA ASN A 366 -2.92 4.75 21.69
C ASN A 366 -2.64 5.05 20.21
N ALA A 367 -1.38 4.99 19.76
CA ALA A 367 -0.94 5.39 18.42
C ALA A 367 -1.73 4.69 17.32
N LYS A 368 -1.93 3.37 17.43
CA LYS A 368 -2.67 2.59 16.43
C LYS A 368 -4.12 3.04 16.26
N LYS A 369 -4.83 3.26 17.38
CA LYS A 369 -6.21 3.78 17.34
C LYS A 369 -6.24 5.18 16.73
N LYS A 370 -5.32 6.05 17.17
CA LYS A 370 -5.25 7.43 16.70
C LYS A 370 -4.89 7.53 15.22
N LEU A 371 -4.06 6.61 14.74
CA LEU A 371 -3.76 6.45 13.32
C LEU A 371 -5.02 6.11 12.54
N ALA A 372 -5.81 5.12 12.99
CA ALA A 372 -7.08 4.82 12.34
C ALA A 372 -8.04 6.02 12.31
N ASP A 373 -8.23 6.69 13.47
CA ASP A 373 -9.06 7.90 13.56
C ASP A 373 -8.57 9.00 12.57
N TYR A 374 -7.26 9.12 12.36
CA TYR A 374 -6.67 10.09 11.44
C TYR A 374 -6.84 9.71 9.96
N ILE A 375 -6.69 8.43 9.62
CA ILE A 375 -6.97 7.93 8.27
C ILE A 375 -8.43 8.14 7.90
N ASP A 376 -9.38 7.97 8.83
CA ASP A 376 -10.79 8.25 8.59
C ASP A 376 -11.05 9.72 8.22
N ILE A 377 -10.31 10.66 8.82
CA ILE A 377 -10.39 12.09 8.47
C ILE A 377 -9.91 12.32 7.03
N ILE A 378 -8.78 11.73 6.65
CA ILE A 378 -8.24 11.80 5.28
C ILE A 378 -9.30 11.31 4.29
N VAL A 379 -9.82 10.12 4.54
CA VAL A 379 -10.72 9.45 3.60
C VAL A 379 -12.07 10.19 3.50
N SER A 380 -12.63 10.63 4.63
CA SER A 380 -13.86 11.42 4.65
C SER A 380 -13.73 12.71 3.84
N TYR A 381 -12.54 13.33 3.86
CA TYR A 381 -12.26 14.50 3.04
C TYR A 381 -12.14 14.15 1.56
N THR A 382 -11.42 13.08 1.21
CA THR A 382 -11.25 12.63 -0.17
C THR A 382 -12.60 12.22 -0.81
N GLN A 383 -13.56 11.71 -0.03
CA GLN A 383 -14.92 11.41 -0.51
C GLN A 383 -15.71 12.64 -0.97
N LEU A 384 -15.24 13.86 -0.71
CA LEU A 384 -15.82 15.09 -1.28
C LEU A 384 -15.61 15.19 -2.80
N PHE A 385 -14.64 14.45 -3.35
CA PHE A 385 -14.27 14.53 -4.75
C PHE A 385 -14.81 13.35 -5.52
N ARG A 386 -15.29 13.59 -6.74
CA ARG A 386 -15.79 12.53 -7.60
C ARG A 386 -14.63 11.77 -8.24
N SER A 387 -14.90 10.51 -8.54
CA SER A 387 -14.07 9.63 -9.36
C SER A 387 -14.73 9.45 -10.74
N VAL A 388 -14.20 8.51 -11.54
CA VAL A 388 -14.79 8.11 -12.82
C VAL A 388 -16.15 7.43 -12.64
N ASP A 389 -16.29 6.62 -11.60
CA ASP A 389 -17.43 5.70 -11.40
C ASP A 389 -18.38 6.12 -10.26
N ARG A 390 -18.01 7.14 -9.47
CA ARG A 390 -18.85 7.68 -8.39
C ARG A 390 -18.87 9.19 -8.37
N LYS A 391 -20.06 9.76 -8.09
CA LYS A 391 -20.20 11.17 -7.69
C LYS A 391 -19.59 11.34 -6.29
N GLY A 392 -18.79 12.38 -6.07
CA GLY A 392 -18.34 12.72 -4.73
C GLY A 392 -19.43 13.46 -3.94
N ASN A 393 -19.13 13.75 -2.68
CA ASN A 393 -20.12 14.31 -1.76
C ASN A 393 -20.37 15.82 -1.92
N ARG A 394 -19.71 16.51 -2.86
CA ARG A 394 -20.02 17.92 -3.20
C ARG A 394 -21.25 18.02 -4.10
N GLU A 395 -22.09 19.03 -3.84
CA GLU A 395 -23.38 19.20 -4.54
C GLU A 395 -23.20 19.46 -6.05
N ASP A 396 -22.15 20.20 -6.42
CA ASP A 396 -21.83 20.67 -7.77
C ASP A 396 -21.25 19.60 -8.70
N GLN A 397 -20.88 18.43 -8.17
CA GLN A 397 -20.29 17.37 -8.96
C GLN A 397 -21.35 16.61 -9.77
N GLN A 398 -21.10 16.48 -11.06
CA GLN A 398 -21.93 15.68 -11.96
C GLN A 398 -21.21 14.40 -12.36
N PHE A 399 -21.95 13.30 -12.46
CA PHE A 399 -21.42 12.05 -12.96
C PHE A 399 -21.33 12.11 -14.50
N THR A 400 -20.13 12.41 -15.02
CA THR A 400 -19.88 12.50 -16.47
C THR A 400 -19.01 11.36 -17.00
N GLY A 401 -18.68 10.38 -16.16
CA GLY A 401 -17.66 9.38 -16.45
C GLY A 401 -16.25 9.97 -16.28
N LYS A 402 -15.41 9.82 -17.32
CA LYS A 402 -14.01 10.26 -17.32
C LYS A 402 -13.88 11.72 -16.86
N LEU A 403 -12.96 11.98 -15.93
CA LEU A 403 -12.62 13.35 -15.53
C LEU A 403 -12.04 14.14 -16.70
N SER A 404 -12.48 15.39 -16.85
CA SER A 404 -11.81 16.35 -17.73
C SER A 404 -10.47 16.79 -17.13
N ASP A 405 -9.59 17.35 -17.97
CA ASP A 405 -8.30 17.85 -17.50
C ASP A 405 -8.44 18.99 -16.46
N GLN A 406 -9.52 19.77 -16.53
CA GLN A 406 -9.82 20.82 -15.54
C GLN A 406 -10.27 20.20 -14.22
N GLU A 407 -11.14 19.19 -14.24
CA GLU A 407 -11.54 18.50 -13.01
C GLU A 407 -10.36 17.81 -12.33
N CYS A 408 -9.47 17.15 -13.10
CA CYS A 408 -8.25 16.60 -12.53
C CYS A 408 -7.34 17.70 -11.96
N PHE A 409 -7.27 18.88 -12.59
CA PHE A 409 -6.52 20.02 -12.07
C PHE A 409 -7.10 20.48 -10.72
N ASP A 410 -8.40 20.72 -10.66
CA ASP A 410 -9.09 21.23 -9.46
C ASP A 410 -8.95 20.24 -8.29
N GLN A 411 -9.09 18.95 -8.56
CA GLN A 411 -8.87 17.89 -7.57
C GLN A 411 -7.40 17.82 -7.13
N GLY A 412 -6.47 17.87 -8.09
CA GLY A 412 -5.03 17.73 -7.84
C GLY A 412 -4.45 18.89 -7.05
N GLU A 413 -4.91 20.12 -7.30
CA GLU A 413 -4.51 21.32 -6.55
C GLU A 413 -4.86 21.20 -5.06
N GLU A 414 -5.92 20.47 -4.72
CA GLU A 414 -6.38 20.33 -3.33
C GLU A 414 -5.83 19.07 -2.65
N LEU A 415 -5.83 17.93 -3.35
CA LEU A 415 -5.51 16.61 -2.78
C LEU A 415 -4.01 16.35 -2.65
N ILE A 416 -3.20 16.80 -3.62
CA ILE A 416 -1.75 16.52 -3.64
C ILE A 416 -1.01 17.23 -2.49
N PRO A 417 -1.22 18.55 -2.25
CA PRO A 417 -0.61 19.22 -1.09
C PRO A 417 -0.98 18.56 0.24
N ARG A 418 -2.24 18.10 0.39
CA ARG A 418 -2.71 17.40 1.58
C ARG A 418 -2.06 16.04 1.74
N ALA A 419 -1.89 15.28 0.66
CA ALA A 419 -1.18 14.00 0.70
C ALA A 419 0.24 14.17 1.24
N ILE A 420 0.95 15.21 0.79
CA ILE A 420 2.29 15.57 1.27
C ILE A 420 2.25 15.97 2.76
N GLN A 421 1.35 16.89 3.15
CA GLN A 421 1.24 17.37 4.54
C GLN A 421 0.87 16.25 5.51
N HIS A 422 -0.12 15.43 5.17
CA HIS A 422 -0.55 14.32 6.02
C HIS A 422 0.53 13.26 6.14
N SER A 423 1.28 12.99 5.07
CA SER A 423 2.43 12.08 5.09
C SER A 423 3.56 12.60 5.98
N ALA A 424 3.91 13.89 5.86
CA ALA A 424 4.93 14.53 6.70
C ALA A 424 4.53 14.48 8.18
N HIS A 425 3.26 14.81 8.46
CA HIS A 425 2.72 14.78 9.82
C HIS A 425 2.79 13.39 10.45
N LEU A 426 2.54 12.33 9.67
CA LEU A 426 2.66 10.95 10.14
C LEU A 426 4.11 10.55 10.40
N LEU A 427 5.08 11.01 9.61
CA LEU A 427 6.51 10.80 9.87
C LEU A 427 6.94 11.46 11.19
N ASP A 428 6.59 12.73 11.38
CA ASP A 428 6.92 13.48 12.59
C ASP A 428 6.25 12.87 13.82
N THR A 429 4.99 12.44 13.68
CA THR A 429 4.26 11.76 14.75
C THR A 429 4.86 10.41 15.07
N PHE A 430 5.30 9.63 14.08
CA PHE A 430 5.99 8.36 14.31
C PHE A 430 7.28 8.57 15.11
N LEU A 431 8.11 9.54 14.72
CA LEU A 431 9.32 9.88 15.47
C LEU A 431 9.01 10.47 16.85
N TYR A 432 7.93 11.21 17.01
CA TYR A 432 7.49 11.67 18.34
C TYR A 432 7.13 10.50 19.27
N VAL A 433 6.44 9.47 18.75
CA VAL A 433 5.97 8.33 19.54
C VAL A 433 7.09 7.31 19.83
N TYR A 434 7.97 7.04 18.87
CA TYR A 434 8.98 5.97 18.97
C TYR A 434 10.44 6.46 19.01
N GLY A 435 10.70 7.69 18.56
CA GLY A 435 12.01 8.34 18.58
C GLY A 435 12.52 8.58 20.00
N LYS A 436 13.85 8.59 20.15
CA LYS A 436 14.48 8.91 21.44
C LYS A 436 14.39 10.41 21.68
N ASN A 437 13.34 10.90 22.35
CA ASN A 437 13.20 12.22 22.98
C ASN A 437 14.15 13.31 22.43
N VAL A 438 14.11 13.59 21.13
CA VAL A 438 14.94 14.63 20.50
C VAL A 438 14.44 16.02 20.96
N TYR A 439 13.20 16.11 21.44
CA TYR A 439 12.57 17.33 21.93
C TYR A 439 12.93 17.74 23.36
N GLY A 440 13.94 17.13 23.98
CA GLY A 440 14.68 17.77 25.06
C GLY A 440 13.91 18.14 26.34
N LYS A 441 12.68 17.68 26.56
CA LYS A 441 12.09 17.69 27.90
C LYS A 441 12.67 16.51 28.67
N LYS A 442 13.79 16.76 29.34
CA LYS A 442 13.99 16.17 30.67
C LYS A 442 12.77 16.58 31.49
N GLU A 443 11.78 15.71 31.61
CA GLU A 443 10.89 15.78 32.77
C GLU A 443 11.79 15.47 33.98
N SER A 444 12.21 16.55 34.63
CA SER A 444 12.86 16.56 35.94
C SER A 444 11.87 16.18 37.03
#